data_AF-A0A9E0CNQ7-F1
#
_entry.id   AF-A0A9E0CNQ7-F1
#
_cell.length_a   1.000
_cell.length_b   1.000
_cell.length_c   1.000
_cell.angle_alpha   90.00
_cell.angle_beta   90.00
_cell.angle_gamma   90.00
#
_symmetry.space_group_name_H-M   'P 1'
#
loop_
_entity.id
_entity.type
_entity.pdbx_description
1 polymer ?
#
loop_
_entity_poly.entity_id
_entity_poly.type
_entity_poly.pdbx_seq_one_letter_code
_entity_poly.pdbx_strand_id
1 'polypeptide(L)'
;MRDKFNQFMQGRYGNDDLNRFLMKIILAAFVLSLFTGRIVFGGVVSLSRIFYWIALALLIYCYIRMFSRNIYKRAEENRWFLNKTSNMRGLWSNRKYKAQQMKNYHIYKCPGCGQKIRIPRGKGKIEVRCPKCRTTFVKRS
;
A
#
# COMPACT_ATOMS: atom_id res chain seq x y z
N MET A 1 0.08 -13.48 -29.22
CA MET A 1 -0.94 -12.56 -28.64
C MET A 1 -0.30 -11.55 -27.68
N ARG A 2 0.49 -12.00 -26.69
CA ARG A 2 1.24 -11.11 -25.78
C ARG A 2 2.20 -10.17 -26.50
N ASP A 3 2.88 -10.63 -27.55
CA ASP A 3 3.88 -9.79 -28.25
C ASP A 3 3.23 -8.65 -29.04
N LYS A 4 2.06 -8.89 -29.65
CA LYS A 4 1.26 -7.85 -30.31
C LYS A 4 0.78 -6.80 -29.32
N PHE A 5 0.39 -7.22 -28.10
CA PHE A 5 0.01 -6.30 -27.02
C PHE A 5 1.21 -5.51 -26.50
N ASN A 6 2.37 -6.16 -26.33
CA ASN A 6 3.59 -5.49 -25.90
C ASN A 6 4.05 -4.46 -26.94
N GLN A 7 4.01 -4.81 -28.23
CA GLN A 7 4.28 -3.88 -29.34
C GLN A 7 3.29 -2.71 -29.36
N PHE A 8 2.01 -2.96 -29.07
CA PHE A 8 1.05 -1.88 -28.89
C PHE A 8 1.41 -1.00 -27.68
N MET A 9 1.83 -1.56 -26.56
CA MET A 9 2.18 -0.75 -25.38
C MET A 9 3.50 0.02 -25.51
N GLN A 10 4.33 -0.29 -26.52
CA GLN A 10 5.57 0.45 -26.78
C GLN A 10 5.27 1.93 -27.07
N GLY A 11 5.95 2.84 -26.35
CA GLY A 11 5.77 4.28 -26.48
C GLY A 11 4.53 4.86 -25.80
N ARG A 12 3.77 4.05 -25.05
CA ARG A 12 2.66 4.50 -24.19
C ARG A 12 3.06 4.45 -22.73
N TYR A 13 2.42 5.27 -21.90
CA TYR A 13 2.81 5.41 -20.49
C TYR A 13 2.54 4.15 -19.66
N GLY A 14 1.40 3.48 -19.86
CA GLY A 14 1.07 2.26 -19.14
C GLY A 14 0.47 2.50 -17.74
N ASN A 15 0.53 1.47 -16.89
CA ASN A 15 -0.11 1.46 -15.58
C ASN A 15 0.86 1.91 -14.47
N ASP A 16 0.47 2.90 -13.67
CA ASP A 16 1.31 3.49 -12.63
C ASP A 16 0.65 3.53 -11.23
N ASP A 17 1.33 4.10 -10.23
CA ASP A 17 0.84 4.18 -8.85
C ASP A 17 -0.44 4.97 -8.69
N LEU A 18 -0.56 6.11 -9.40
CA LEU A 18 -1.77 6.91 -9.38
C LEU A 18 -2.95 6.15 -10.03
N ASN A 19 -2.72 5.47 -11.14
CA ASN A 19 -3.75 4.66 -11.80
C ASN A 19 -4.18 3.46 -10.92
N ARG A 20 -3.23 2.79 -10.26
CA ARG A 20 -3.54 1.75 -9.26
C ARG A 20 -4.39 2.28 -8.10
N PHE A 21 -4.16 3.53 -7.68
CA PHE A 21 -4.97 4.17 -6.65
C PHE A 21 -6.38 4.50 -7.16
N LEU A 22 -6.51 5.07 -8.36
CA LEU A 22 -7.79 5.35 -9.00
C LEU A 22 -8.62 4.07 -9.20
N MET A 23 -7.99 2.96 -9.63
CA MET A 23 -8.66 1.67 -9.79
C MET A 23 -9.24 1.15 -8.47
N LYS A 24 -8.59 1.40 -7.32
CA LYS A 24 -9.13 1.05 -6.00
C LYS A 24 -10.34 1.91 -5.64
N ILE A 25 -10.30 3.20 -5.95
CA ILE A 25 -11.44 4.11 -5.74
C ILE A 25 -12.62 3.68 -6.59
N ILE A 26 -12.40 3.38 -7.87
CA ILE A 26 -13.43 2.89 -8.80
C ILE A 26 -14.03 1.60 -8.27
N LEU A 27 -13.21 0.64 -7.85
CA LEU A 27 -13.68 -0.61 -7.28
C LEU A 27 -14.52 -0.38 -6.02
N ALA A 28 -14.07 0.48 -5.11
CA ALA A 28 -14.82 0.82 -3.90
C ALA A 28 -16.16 1.51 -4.23
N ALA A 29 -16.18 2.46 -5.17
CA ALA A 29 -17.39 3.13 -5.62
C ALA A 29 -18.37 2.16 -6.28
N PHE A 30 -17.88 1.23 -7.11
CA PHE A 30 -18.69 0.19 -7.72
C PHE A 30 -19.29 -0.74 -6.67
N VAL A 31 -18.49 -1.22 -5.72
CA VAL A 31 -18.96 -2.06 -4.61
C VAL A 31 -20.02 -1.33 -3.77
N LEU A 32 -19.79 -0.06 -3.42
CA LEU A 32 -20.77 0.76 -2.70
C LEU A 32 -22.08 0.91 -3.48
N SER A 33 -22.01 1.11 -4.80
CA SER A 33 -23.20 1.22 -5.66
C SER A 33 -24.03 -0.07 -5.70
N LEU A 34 -23.39 -1.25 -5.62
CA LEU A 34 -24.08 -2.54 -5.57
C LEU A 34 -24.78 -2.77 -4.23
N PHE A 35 -24.13 -2.40 -3.11
CA PHE A 35 -24.74 -2.52 -1.79
C PHE A 35 -25.89 -1.52 -1.59
N THR A 36 -25.76 -0.27 -2.03
CA THR A 36 -26.87 0.71 -1.97
C THR A 36 -28.00 0.39 -2.95
N GLY A 37 -27.70 -0.23 -4.10
CA GLY A 37 -28.71 -0.64 -5.08
C GLY A 37 -29.59 -1.81 -4.65
N ARG A 38 -29.11 -2.70 -3.76
CA ARG A 38 -29.87 -3.85 -3.24
C ARG A 38 -30.62 -3.60 -1.92
N ILE A 39 -30.19 -2.64 -1.11
CA ILE A 39 -30.72 -2.43 0.25
C ILE A 39 -32.03 -1.62 0.26
N VAL A 40 -32.38 -0.89 -0.80
CA VAL A 40 -33.47 0.11 -0.71
C VAL A 40 -34.52 -0.03 -1.81
N PHE A 41 -35.51 -0.90 -1.53
CA PHE A 41 -36.79 -1.05 -2.25
C PHE A 41 -37.76 0.15 -2.04
N GLY A 42 -37.27 1.40 -2.02
CA GLY A 42 -38.11 2.52 -1.58
C GLY A 42 -37.65 3.97 -1.78
N GLY A 43 -36.76 4.29 -2.74
CA GLY A 43 -36.68 5.69 -3.23
C GLY A 43 -35.32 6.40 -3.30
N VAL A 44 -34.17 5.75 -3.04
CA VAL A 44 -32.83 6.39 -3.17
C VAL A 44 -32.09 6.05 -4.48
N VAL A 45 -32.84 5.71 -5.53
CA VAL A 45 -32.33 5.24 -6.83
C VAL A 45 -31.47 6.30 -7.56
N SER A 46 -31.50 7.57 -7.13
CA SER A 46 -30.78 8.67 -7.80
C SER A 46 -29.29 8.75 -7.45
N LEU A 47 -28.90 8.51 -6.19
CA LEU A 47 -27.49 8.67 -5.77
C LEU A 47 -26.61 7.53 -6.27
N SER A 48 -27.10 6.28 -6.27
CA SER A 48 -26.35 5.11 -6.76
C SER A 48 -26.03 5.22 -8.26
N ARG A 49 -26.96 5.75 -9.07
CA ARG A 49 -26.71 6.04 -10.49
C ARG A 49 -25.64 7.10 -10.69
N ILE A 50 -25.63 8.16 -9.89
CA ILE A 50 -24.61 9.21 -9.97
C ILE A 50 -23.22 8.63 -9.67
N PHE A 51 -23.07 7.84 -8.60
CA PHE A 51 -21.80 7.18 -8.28
C PHE A 51 -21.35 6.20 -9.37
N TYR A 52 -22.29 5.49 -10.00
CA TYR A 52 -22.00 4.61 -11.14
C TYR A 52 -21.43 5.41 -12.34
N TRP A 53 -22.08 6.50 -12.74
CA TRP A 53 -21.61 7.34 -13.84
C TRP A 53 -20.27 8.01 -13.53
N ILE A 54 -20.04 8.44 -12.29
CA ILE A 54 -18.75 8.97 -11.83
C ILE A 54 -17.66 7.89 -11.91
N ALA A 55 -17.95 6.67 -11.45
CA ALA A 55 -17.01 5.56 -11.53
C ALA A 55 -16.67 5.21 -12.99
N LEU A 56 -17.67 5.22 -13.88
CA LEU A 56 -17.48 4.99 -15.32
C LEU A 56 -16.63 6.09 -15.96
N ALA A 57 -16.89 7.37 -15.64
CA ALA A 57 -16.09 8.49 -16.13
C ALA A 57 -14.63 8.42 -15.65
N LEU A 58 -14.41 8.08 -14.38
CA LEU A 58 -13.07 7.86 -13.82
C LEU A 58 -12.35 6.68 -14.49
N LEU A 59 -13.08 5.61 -14.83
CA LEU A 59 -12.55 4.47 -15.54
C LEU A 59 -12.12 4.83 -16.98
N ILE A 60 -12.92 5.61 -17.70
CA ILE A 60 -12.56 6.16 -19.01
C ILE A 60 -11.30 7.04 -18.90
N TYR A 61 -11.24 7.91 -17.89
CA TYR A 61 -10.07 8.74 -17.62
C TYR A 61 -8.80 7.91 -17.37
N CYS A 62 -8.90 6.81 -16.59
CA CYS A 62 -7.79 5.88 -16.35
C CYS A 62 -7.27 5.27 -17.65
N TYR A 63 -8.16 4.87 -18.57
CA TYR A 63 -7.77 4.33 -19.87
C TYR A 63 -7.09 5.38 -20.76
N ILE A 64 -7.62 6.59 -20.83
CA ILE A 64 -7.00 7.69 -21.58
C ILE A 64 -5.58 7.97 -21.04
N ARG A 65 -5.41 7.95 -19.72
CA ARG A 65 -4.12 8.15 -19.05
C ARG A 65 -3.15 7.02 -19.36
N MET A 66 -3.60 5.76 -19.29
CA MET A 66 -2.80 4.57 -19.55
C MET A 66 -2.30 4.51 -21.01
N PHE A 67 -3.15 4.87 -21.97
CA PHE A 67 -2.82 4.86 -23.39
C PHE A 67 -2.21 6.17 -23.91
N SER A 68 -1.98 7.15 -23.04
CA SER A 68 -1.36 8.42 -23.40
C SER A 68 0.08 8.21 -23.90
N ARG A 69 0.43 8.91 -24.99
CA ARG A 69 1.80 8.95 -25.54
C ARG A 69 2.69 10.00 -24.86
N ASN A 70 2.13 10.92 -24.09
CA ASN A 70 2.93 11.94 -23.39
C ASN A 70 3.45 11.39 -22.06
N ILE A 71 4.54 10.63 -22.11
CA ILE A 71 5.13 9.95 -20.96
C ILE A 71 5.63 10.95 -19.91
N TYR A 72 6.25 12.06 -20.34
CA TYR A 72 6.84 13.05 -19.43
C TYR A 72 5.80 13.70 -18.52
N LYS A 73 4.71 14.22 -19.11
CA LYS A 73 3.63 14.86 -18.34
C LYS A 73 2.97 13.89 -17.36
N ARG A 74 2.79 12.63 -17.78
CA ARG A 74 2.16 11.59 -16.95
C ARG A 74 3.06 11.13 -15.80
N ALA A 75 4.37 11.07 -16.06
CA ALA A 75 5.37 10.79 -15.03
C ALA A 75 5.42 11.91 -13.99
N GLU A 76 5.28 13.17 -14.39
CA GLU A 76 5.21 14.30 -13.47
C GLU A 76 3.97 14.24 -12.56
N GLU A 77 2.78 13.98 -13.13
CA GLU A 77 1.54 13.76 -12.37
C GLU A 77 1.74 12.65 -11.32
N ASN A 78 2.38 11.55 -11.70
CA ASN A 78 2.65 10.44 -10.79
C ASN A 78 3.66 10.81 -9.71
N ARG A 79 4.74 11.54 -10.06
CA ARG A 79 5.72 12.03 -9.07
C ARG A 79 5.07 12.96 -8.05
N TRP A 80 4.21 13.87 -8.49
CA TRP A 80 3.45 14.74 -7.59
C TRP A 80 2.58 13.92 -6.62
N PHE A 81 1.88 12.90 -7.13
CA PHE A 81 1.08 11.99 -6.30
C PHE A 81 1.93 11.18 -5.30
N LEU A 82 3.08 10.66 -5.74
CA LEU A 82 4.01 9.93 -4.89
C LEU A 82 4.56 10.82 -3.78
N ASN A 83 4.95 12.05 -4.10
CA ASN A 83 5.46 13.01 -3.14
C ASN A 83 4.40 13.40 -2.12
N LYS A 84 3.15 13.64 -2.57
CA LYS A 84 2.04 13.98 -1.67
C LYS A 84 1.68 12.83 -0.73
N THR A 85 1.79 11.60 -1.20
CA THR A 85 1.48 10.39 -0.41
C THR A 85 2.70 9.80 0.31
N SER A 86 3.88 10.38 0.16
CA SER A 86 5.15 9.87 0.69
C SER A 86 5.14 9.69 2.22
N ASN A 87 4.69 10.72 2.95
CA ASN A 87 4.62 10.69 4.42
C ASN A 87 3.73 9.55 4.92
N MET A 88 2.53 9.42 4.35
CA MET A 88 1.57 8.36 4.73
C MET A 88 2.11 6.97 4.41
N ARG A 89 2.75 6.80 3.24
CA ARG A 89 3.39 5.53 2.86
C ARG A 89 4.59 5.21 3.74
N GLY A 90 5.38 6.21 4.13
CA GLY A 90 6.50 6.08 5.06
C GLY A 90 6.04 5.61 6.44
N LEU A 91 4.97 6.21 6.97
CA LEU A 91 4.38 5.80 8.25
C LEU A 91 3.85 4.35 8.20
N TRP A 92 3.11 4.01 7.14
CA TRP A 92 2.55 2.67 6.98
C TRP A 92 3.64 1.61 6.81
N SER A 93 4.65 1.88 5.97
CA SER A 93 5.77 0.96 5.75
C SER A 93 6.57 0.74 7.03
N ASN A 94 6.82 1.80 7.81
CA ASN A 94 7.45 1.69 9.12
C ASN A 94 6.59 0.88 10.11
N ARG A 95 5.27 1.09 10.13
CA ARG A 95 4.35 0.28 10.96
C ARG A 95 4.37 -1.19 10.57
N LYS A 96 4.33 -1.50 9.27
CA LYS A 96 4.42 -2.87 8.75
C LYS A 96 5.76 -3.51 9.10
N TYR A 97 6.86 -2.77 8.94
CA TYR A 97 8.20 -3.21 9.31
C TYR A 97 8.29 -3.53 10.81
N LYS A 98 7.79 -2.64 11.67
CA LYS A 98 7.72 -2.88 13.12
C LYS A 98 6.87 -4.09 13.47
N ALA A 99 5.70 -4.25 12.85
CA ALA A 99 4.83 -5.41 13.07
C ALA A 99 5.52 -6.73 12.67
N GLN A 100 6.21 -6.74 11.52
CA GLN A 100 6.98 -7.90 11.06
C GLN A 100 8.16 -8.20 12.00
N GLN A 101 8.85 -7.17 12.49
CA GLN A 101 9.89 -7.34 13.49
C GLN A 101 9.35 -7.91 14.80
N MET A 102 8.20 -7.43 15.29
CA MET A 102 7.60 -7.96 16.52
C MET A 102 7.16 -9.42 16.38
N LYS A 103 6.80 -9.87 15.17
CA LYS A 103 6.48 -11.28 14.89
C LYS A 103 7.71 -12.18 14.99
N ASN A 104 8.84 -11.74 14.43
CA ASN A 104 10.04 -12.57 14.30
C ASN A 104 11.02 -12.40 15.47
N TYR A 105 10.96 -11.27 16.18
CA TYR A 105 11.93 -10.90 17.21
C TYR A 105 11.27 -10.35 18.48
N HIS A 106 11.91 -10.59 19.62
CA HIS A 106 11.76 -9.79 20.84
C HIS A 106 12.86 -8.73 20.88
N ILE A 107 12.50 -7.51 21.31
CA ILE A 107 13.44 -6.40 21.45
C ILE A 107 13.63 -6.14 22.94
N TYR A 108 14.77 -6.56 23.48
CA TYR A 108 15.12 -6.32 24.88
C TYR A 108 16.04 -5.11 25.02
N LYS A 109 15.95 -4.42 26.16
CA LYS A 109 16.93 -3.41 26.56
C LYS A 109 17.99 -4.07 27.44
N CYS A 110 19.26 -3.82 27.14
CA CYS A 110 20.36 -4.24 27.99
C CYS A 110 20.27 -3.54 29.37
N PRO A 111 20.41 -4.26 30.50
CA PRO A 111 20.35 -3.65 31.83
C PRO A 111 21.54 -2.73 32.13
N GLY A 112 22.72 -2.98 31.55
CA GLY A 112 23.92 -2.17 31.81
C GLY A 112 24.00 -0.87 31.01
N CYS A 113 23.66 -0.91 29.72
CA CYS A 113 23.86 0.23 28.81
C CYS A 113 22.59 0.73 28.09
N GLY A 114 21.43 0.11 28.33
CA GLY A 114 20.16 0.48 27.69
C GLY A 114 20.05 0.17 26.20
N GLN A 115 21.07 -0.41 25.56
CA GLN A 115 21.06 -0.76 24.14
C GLN A 115 19.92 -1.72 23.81
N LYS A 116 19.15 -1.43 22.74
CA LYS A 116 18.11 -2.33 22.22
C LYS A 116 18.75 -3.48 21.44
N ILE A 117 18.49 -4.71 21.84
CA ILE A 117 18.99 -5.94 21.22
C ILE A 117 17.81 -6.71 20.64
N ARG A 118 17.93 -7.14 19.39
CA ARG A 118 16.92 -7.95 18.68
C ARG A 118 17.26 -9.43 18.85
N ILE A 119 16.29 -10.21 19.29
CA ILE A 119 16.43 -11.63 19.58
C ILE A 119 15.35 -12.41 18.83
N PRO A 120 15.66 -13.44 18.03
CA PRO A 120 14.65 -14.22 17.32
C PRO A 120 13.71 -14.92 18.29
N ARG A 121 12.44 -15.11 17.92
CA ARG A 121 11.46 -15.85 18.74
C ARG A 121 11.62 -17.37 18.64
N GLY A 122 11.18 -18.09 19.67
CA GLY A 122 10.98 -19.55 19.64
C GLY A 122 12.15 -20.42 20.08
N LYS A 123 13.20 -19.85 20.69
CA LYS A 123 14.37 -20.60 21.18
C LYS A 123 14.35 -20.92 22.68
N GLY A 124 13.25 -20.63 23.38
CA GLY A 124 13.14 -20.92 24.82
C GLY A 124 13.96 -19.96 25.70
N LYS A 125 14.61 -20.47 26.76
CA LYS A 125 15.49 -19.66 27.62
C LYS A 125 16.86 -19.51 26.93
N ILE A 126 17.31 -18.27 26.75
CA ILE A 126 18.61 -17.98 26.15
C ILE A 126 19.41 -17.02 27.03
N GLU A 127 20.73 -17.19 27.01
CA GLU A 127 21.65 -16.21 27.57
C GLU A 127 22.01 -15.18 26.49
N VAL A 128 21.80 -13.91 26.82
CA VAL A 128 21.97 -12.79 25.89
C VAL A 128 23.19 -12.00 26.32
N ARG A 129 24.20 -11.94 25.46
CA ARG A 129 25.40 -11.11 25.67
C ARG A 129 25.24 -9.76 24.96
N CYS A 130 25.36 -8.67 25.69
CA CYS A 130 25.28 -7.34 25.09
C CYS A 130 26.53 -7.05 24.22
N PRO A 131 26.37 -6.58 22.97
CA PRO A 131 27.52 -6.22 22.13
C PRO A 131 28.27 -4.97 22.60
N LYS A 132 27.62 -4.09 23.36
CA LYS A 132 28.20 -2.80 23.81
C LYS A 132 28.93 -2.93 25.14
N CYS A 133 28.28 -3.45 26.18
CA CYS A 133 28.84 -3.53 27.54
C CYS A 133 29.23 -4.95 27.97
N ARG A 134 29.10 -5.95 27.09
CA ARG A 134 29.42 -7.37 27.33
C ARG A 134 28.68 -8.05 28.50
N THR A 135 27.82 -7.34 29.23
CA THR A 135 26.95 -7.89 30.26
C THR A 135 26.08 -9.01 29.69
N THR A 136 26.06 -10.15 30.36
CA THR A 136 25.19 -11.29 30.04
C THR A 136 23.94 -11.26 30.93
N PHE A 137 22.80 -11.66 30.36
CA PHE A 137 21.55 -11.77 31.10
C PHE A 137 20.65 -12.81 30.45
N VAL A 138 19.87 -13.54 31.25
CA VAL A 138 18.98 -14.59 30.76
C VAL A 138 17.59 -14.01 30.49
N LYS A 139 17.07 -14.25 29.28
CA LYS A 139 15.68 -13.92 28.89
C LYS A 139 15.08 -15.07 28.11
N ARG A 140 13.75 -15.08 28.01
CA ARG A 140 13.05 -15.98 27.09
C ARG A 140 13.06 -15.36 25.70
N SER A 141 13.19 -16.19 24.68
CA SER A 141 13.21 -15.87 23.26
C SER A 141 11.81 -15.63 22.72
#